data_AF-A0A3D5URX9-F1
#
_entry.id   AF-A0A3D5URX9-F1
#
_cell.length_a   1.000
_cell.length_b   1.000
_cell.length_c   1.000
_cell.angle_alpha   90.00
_cell.angle_beta   90.00
_cell.angle_gamma   90.00
#
_symmetry.space_group_name_H-M   'P 1'
#
loop_
_entity.id
_entity.type
_entity.pdbx_description
1 polymer ?
#
loop_
_entity_poly.entity_id
_entity_poly.type
_entity_poly.pdbx_seq_one_letter_code
_entity_poly.pdbx_strand_id
1 'polypeptide(L)' 'RRLADIVEAPVVFLDDIPHNLSSVAKAHAPAHLIHFIADPRLAKLLGPATDSHLHTTDWAEAQKFIEDTLSADGF' A
#
# COMPACT_ATOMS: atom_id res chain seq x y z
N ARG A 1 20.24 -3.61 -4.19
CA ARG A 1 19.76 -4.29 -2.97
C ARG A 1 18.29 -3.92 -2.80
N ARG A 2 17.37 -4.87 -2.63
CA ARG A 2 15.95 -4.52 -2.44
C ARG A 2 15.74 -4.11 -0.98
N LEU A 3 14.90 -3.12 -0.71
CA LEU A 3 14.63 -2.68 0.66
C LEU A 3 14.04 -3.81 1.51
N ALA A 4 13.18 -4.65 0.91
CA ALA A 4 12.61 -5.83 1.56
C ALA A 4 13.67 -6.84 2.05
N ASP A 5 14.88 -6.85 1.48
CA ASP A 5 15.93 -7.79 1.86
C ASP A 5 16.77 -7.27 3.06
N ILE A 6 16.48 -6.08 3.57
CA ILE A 6 17.34 -5.37 4.55
C ILE A 6 16.61 -4.81 5.75
N VAL A 7 15.29 -5.02 5.81
CA VAL A 7 14.43 -4.59 6.91
C VAL A 7 13.86 -5.83 7.58
N GLU A 8 13.65 -5.75 8.90
CA GLU A 8 12.94 -6.76 9.66
C GLU A 8 11.44 -6.45 9.76
N ALA A 9 11.08 -5.17 9.67
CA ALA A 9 9.70 -4.70 9.71
C ALA A 9 8.92 -4.99 8.42
N PRO A 10 7.58 -5.08 8.47
CA PRO A 10 6.73 -5.17 7.31
C PRO A 10 7.01 -4.08 6.27
N VAL A 11 6.93 -4.45 4.99
CA VAL A 11 7.05 -3.50 3.89
C VAL A 11 5.65 -3.02 3.49
N VAL A 12 5.40 -1.73 3.62
CA VAL A 12 4.19 -1.08 3.09
C VAL A 12 4.58 -0.20 1.90
N PHE A 13 3.86 -0.36 0.78
CA PHE A 13 4.04 0.43 -0.43
C PHE A 13 2.76 1.21 -0.74
N LEU A 14 2.89 2.52 -0.91
CA LEU A 14 1.79 3.44 -1.18
C LEU A 14 2.05 4.17 -2.49
N ASP A 15 1.09 4.10 -3.41
CA ASP A 15 1.18 4.72 -4.73
C ASP A 15 -0.24 4.96 -5.29
N ASP A 16 -0.38 5.88 -6.24
CA ASP A 16 -1.64 6.21 -6.90
C ASP A 16 -1.80 5.49 -8.26
N ILE A 17 -0.75 4.80 -8.73
CA ILE A 17 -0.74 4.11 -10.02
C ILE A 17 -0.94 2.59 -9.84
N PRO A 18 -2.08 2.01 -10.27
CA PRO A 18 -2.37 0.57 -10.15
C PRO A 18 -1.26 -0.34 -10.69
N HIS A 19 -0.63 0.05 -11.80
CA HIS A 19 0.46 -0.71 -12.40
C HIS A 19 1.67 -0.86 -11.46
N ASN A 20 1.99 0.19 -10.68
CA ASN A 20 3.09 0.15 -9.73
C ASN A 20 2.78 -0.83 -8.59
N LEU A 21 1.54 -0.82 -8.08
CA LEU A 21 1.10 -1.80 -7.08
C LEU A 21 1.22 -3.23 -7.60
N SER A 22 0.73 -3.50 -8.82
CA SER A 22 0.85 -4.83 -9.44
C SER A 22 2.30 -5.26 -9.67
N SER A 23 3.20 -4.31 -9.93
CA SER A 23 4.63 -4.58 -10.05
C SER A 23 5.24 -5.00 -8.70
N VAL A 24 4.91 -4.29 -7.62
CA VAL A 24 5.38 -4.63 -6.27
C VAL A 24 4.81 -5.97 -5.80
N ALA A 25 3.52 -6.22 -6.02
CA ALA A 25 2.89 -7.51 -5.68
C ALA A 25 3.64 -8.71 -6.31
N LYS A 26 4.09 -8.56 -7.56
CA LYS A 26 4.88 -9.59 -8.25
C LYS A 26 6.32 -9.69 -7.75
N ALA A 27 6.93 -8.57 -7.40
CA ALA A 27 8.33 -8.52 -6.98
C ALA A 27 8.55 -8.94 -5.51
N HIS A 28 7.58 -8.66 -4.65
CA HIS A 28 7.59 -8.98 -3.22
C HIS A 28 6.15 -9.16 -2.72
N ALA A 29 5.62 -10.38 -2.86
CA ALA A 29 4.26 -10.74 -2.45
C ALA A 29 3.91 -10.43 -0.98
N PRO A 30 4.84 -10.46 -0.01
CA PRO A 30 4.55 -10.04 1.38
C PRO A 30 4.32 -8.54 1.58
N ALA A 31 4.52 -7.69 0.57
CA ALA A 31 4.27 -6.25 0.70
C ALA A 31 2.78 -5.96 0.94
N HIS A 32 2.50 -5.05 1.87
CA HIS A 32 1.18 -4.45 2.03
C HIS A 32 1.05 -3.26 1.08
N LEU A 33 -0.04 -3.21 0.33
CA LEU A 33 -0.18 -2.28 -0.81
C LEU A 33 -1.36 -1.32 -0.59
N ILE A 34 -1.08 -0.03 -0.59
CA ILE A 34 -2.06 1.05 -0.45
C ILE A 34 -2.20 1.77 -1.79
N HIS A 35 -3.41 1.73 -2.36
CA HIS A 35 -3.77 2.53 -3.53
C HIS A 35 -4.33 3.87 -3.07
N PHE A 36 -3.46 4.84 -2.93
CA PHE A 36 -3.80 6.16 -2.40
C PHE A 36 -4.03 7.14 -3.54
N ILE A 37 -5.25 7.63 -3.73
CA ILE A 37 -5.54 8.65 -4.75
C ILE A 37 -6.03 9.92 -4.06
N ALA A 38 -5.24 10.99 -4.09
CA ALA A 38 -5.58 12.23 -3.36
C ALA A 38 -6.83 12.95 -3.90
N ASP A 39 -7.12 12.90 -5.21
CA ASP A 39 -8.35 13.50 -5.76
C ASP A 39 -9.53 12.50 -5.67
N PRO A 40 -10.60 12.80 -4.90
CA PRO A 40 -11.72 11.88 -4.71
C PRO A 40 -12.52 11.57 -5.97
N ARG A 41 -12.54 12.47 -6.96
CA ARG A 41 -13.22 12.25 -8.24
C ARG A 41 -12.44 11.24 -9.07
N LEU A 42 -11.11 11.36 -9.08
CA LEU A 42 -10.23 10.39 -9.73
C LEU A 42 -10.31 9.03 -9.04
N ALA A 43 -10.27 9.00 -7.71
CA ALA A 43 -10.40 7.77 -6.92
C ALA A 43 -11.70 7.03 -7.25
N LYS A 44 -12.83 7.75 -7.30
CA LYS A 44 -14.13 7.18 -7.68
C LYS A 44 -14.16 6.66 -9.11
N LEU A 45 -13.47 7.33 -10.05
CA LEU A 45 -13.44 6.93 -11.46
C LEU A 45 -12.62 5.65 -11.67
N LEU A 46 -11.45 5.56 -11.04
CA LEU A 46 -10.52 4.44 -11.20
C LEU A 46 -10.93 3.22 -10.35
N GLY A 47 -11.52 3.46 -9.18
CA GLY A 47 -11.80 2.42 -8.20
C GLY A 47 -10.51 1.84 -7.57
N PRO A 48 -10.65 0.81 -6.72
CA PRO A 48 -9.50 0.16 -6.08
C PRO A 48 -8.64 -0.59 -7.11
N ALA A 49 -7.32 -0.51 -6.98
CA ALA A 49 -6.41 -1.34 -7.75
C ALA A 49 -6.56 -2.80 -7.31
N THR A 50 -6.50 -3.74 -8.25
CA THR A 50 -6.74 -5.17 -8.00
C THR A 50 -5.88 -5.76 -6.88
N ASP A 51 -4.61 -5.37 -6.82
CA ASP A 51 -3.65 -5.87 -5.83
C ASP A 51 -3.61 -5.02 -4.54
N SER A 52 -4.44 -3.98 -4.43
CA SER A 52 -4.45 -3.12 -3.24
C SER A 52 -5.15 -3.79 -2.06
N HIS A 53 -4.53 -3.66 -0.88
CA HIS A 53 -5.09 -4.08 0.41
C HIS A 53 -5.90 -2.95 1.06
N LEU A 54 -5.58 -1.70 0.72
CA LEU A 54 -6.33 -0.50 1.08
C LEU A 54 -6.44 0.42 -0.14
N HIS A 55 -7.63 0.92 -0.42
CA HIS A 55 -7.83 2.03 -1.35
C HIS A 55 -8.44 3.21 -0.61
N THR A 56 -7.76 4.34 -0.59
CA THR A 56 -8.22 5.51 0.17
C THR A 56 -7.77 6.82 -0.48
N THR A 57 -8.43 7.90 -0.07
CA THR A 57 -8.02 9.28 -0.35
C THR A 57 -7.64 10.02 0.93
N ASP A 58 -7.66 9.33 2.08
CA ASP A 58 -7.48 9.90 3.41
C ASP A 58 -6.17 9.43 4.04
N TRP A 59 -5.32 10.38 4.41
CA TRP A 59 -4.05 10.12 5.08
C TRP A 59 -4.23 9.50 6.46
N ALA A 60 -5.31 9.83 7.18
CA ALA A 60 -5.56 9.25 8.49
C ALA A 60 -5.87 7.74 8.40
N GLU A 61 -6.59 7.32 7.37
CA GLU A 61 -6.87 5.91 7.10
C GLU A 61 -5.60 5.16 6.68
N ALA A 62 -4.81 5.76 5.78
CA ALA A 62 -3.52 5.18 5.36
C ALA A 62 -2.55 5.04 6.54
N GLN A 63 -2.45 6.06 7.40
CA GLN A 63 -1.65 6.02 8.62
C GLN A 63 -2.11 4.90 9.54
N LYS A 64 -3.40 4.83 9.83
CA LYS A 64 -3.96 3.78 10.70
C LYS A 64 -3.63 2.39 10.17
N PHE A 65 -3.78 2.16 8.86
CA PHE A 65 -3.46 0.87 8.26
C PHE A 65 -1.96 0.51 8.39
N ILE A 66 -1.07 1.49 8.22
CA ILE A 66 0.38 1.29 8.42
C ILE A 66 0.66 0.92 9.88
N GLU A 67 0.12 1.66 10.84
CA GLU A 67 0.30 1.41 12.27
C GLU A 67 -0.23 0.04 12.69
N ASP A 68 -1.44 -0.31 12.24
CA ASP A 68 -2.03 -1.63 12.50
C ASP A 68 -1.16 -2.76 11.91
N THR A 69 -0.62 -2.57 10.70
CA THR A 69 0.26 -3.55 10.03
C THR A 69 1.54 -3.76 10.81
N LEU A 70 2.19 -2.67 11.25
CA LEU A 70 3.42 -2.75 12.05
C LEU A 70 3.15 -3.45 13.40
N SER A 71 2.10 -3.03 14.09
CA SER A 71 1.74 -3.59 15.41
C SER A 71 1.38 -5.08 15.34
N ALA A 72 0.72 -5.53 14.27
CA ALA A 72 0.37 -6.94 14.09
C ALA A 72 1.60 -7.85 14.00
N ASP A 73 2.71 -7.34 13.44
CA ASP A 73 3.99 -8.04 13.31
C ASP A 73 4.98 -7.72 14.44
N GLY A 74 4.56 -6.96 15.45
CA GLY A 74 5.34 -6.67 16.66
C GLY A 74 6.28 -5.47 16.57
N PHE A 75 6.03 -4.53 15.65
CA PHE A 75 6.79 -3.30 15.45
C PHE A 75 6.04 -2.04 15.92
#